data_AF-A0A150IPL3-F1
#
_entry.id   AF-A0A150IPL3-F1
#
_cell.length_a   1.000
_cell.length_b   1.000
_cell.length_c   1.000
_cell.angle_alpha   90.00
_cell.angle_beta   90.00
_cell.angle_gamma   90.00
#
_symmetry.space_group_name_H-M   'P 1'
#
loop_
_entity.id
_entity.type
_entity.pdbx_description
1 polymer ?
#
loop_
_entity_poly.entity_id
_entity_poly.type
_entity_poly.pdbx_seq_one_letter_code
_entity_poly.pdbx_strand_id
1 'polypeptide(L)'
;MQTAAIIEIDGKKFVEGNEIIAAWKSATGWAWLATEVSEIRRIEDETGGSIINGKPENDIIYYGLVLGSTEEWGYFSGRELGIDEGVEKIF
;
A
#
# COMPACT_ATOMS: atom_id res chain seq x y z
N MET A 1 14.60 16.04 -8.17
CA MET A 1 13.53 15.50 -7.30
C MET A 1 14.16 15.20 -5.97
N GLN A 2 13.56 15.70 -4.89
CA GLN A 2 13.99 15.38 -3.53
C GLN A 2 13.28 14.08 -3.16
N THR A 3 14.02 13.02 -2.87
CA THR A 3 13.42 11.74 -2.47
C THR A 3 12.71 11.90 -1.13
N ALA A 4 11.49 11.36 -1.02
CA ALA A 4 10.73 11.39 0.22
C ALA A 4 11.54 10.75 1.36
N ALA A 5 11.73 11.48 2.45
CA ALA A 5 12.49 11.00 3.60
C ALA A 5 11.56 10.22 4.55
N ILE A 6 11.96 8.99 4.88
CA ILE A 6 11.31 8.22 5.94
C ILE A 6 12.01 8.56 7.26
N ILE A 7 11.22 8.98 8.24
CA ILE A 7 11.69 9.29 9.60
C ILE A 7 11.13 8.28 10.59
N GLU A 8 11.89 7.94 11.62
CA GLU A 8 11.45 7.06 12.71
C GLU A 8 11.33 7.87 14.00
N ILE A 9 10.17 7.79 14.65
CA ILE A 9 9.85 8.46 15.92
C ILE A 9 9.14 7.45 16.81
N ASP A 10 9.70 7.18 18.00
CA ASP A 10 9.13 6.24 18.99
C ASP A 10 8.77 4.86 18.40
N GLY A 11 9.60 4.35 17.49
CA GLY A 11 9.40 3.05 16.82
C GLY A 11 8.37 3.05 15.69
N LYS A 12 7.75 4.20 15.39
CA LYS A 12 6.85 4.40 14.24
C LYS A 12 7.59 5.07 13.10
N LYS A 13 7.24 4.72 11.87
CA LYS A 13 7.82 5.30 10.65
C LYS A 13 6.86 6.29 10.04
N PHE A 14 7.37 7.38 9.50
CA PHE A 14 6.59 8.43 8.87
C PHE A 14 7.19 8.84 7.52
N VAL A 15 6.34 9.24 6.59
CA VAL A 15 6.71 9.82 5.30
C VAL A 15 5.93 11.11 5.08
N GLU A 16 6.64 12.20 4.83
CA GLU A 16 6.07 13.55 4.70
C GLU A 16 5.15 13.95 5.87
N GLY A 17 5.46 13.48 7.09
CA GLY A 17 4.68 13.74 8.31
C GLY A 17 3.52 12.77 8.56
N ASN A 18 3.23 11.85 7.63
CA ASN A 18 2.17 10.85 7.77
C ASN A 18 2.72 9.53 8.30
N GLU A 19 2.07 8.92 9.29
CA GLU A 19 2.46 7.61 9.82
C GLU A 19 2.30 6.53 8.74
N ILE A 20 3.31 5.69 8.56
CA ILE A 20 3.26 4.53 7.67
C ILE A 20 2.63 3.37 8.44
N ILE A 21 1.41 3.00 8.06
CA ILE A 21 0.61 1.96 8.72
C ILE A 21 0.80 0.58 8.10
N ALA A 22 1.29 0.51 6.86
CA ALA A 22 1.70 -0.71 6.19
C ALA A 22 2.69 -0.38 5.07
N ALA A 23 3.59 -1.31 4.76
CA ALA A 23 4.52 -1.10 3.64
C ALA A 23 4.79 -2.38 2.84
N TRP A 24 5.00 -2.21 1.54
CA TRP A 24 5.39 -3.26 0.61
C TRP A 24 6.57 -2.82 -0.23
N LYS A 25 7.36 -3.80 -0.70
CA LYS A 25 8.48 -3.57 -1.60
C LYS A 25 8.54 -4.66 -2.65
N SER A 26 8.76 -4.27 -3.90
CA SER A 26 9.01 -5.21 -4.99
C SER A 26 10.49 -5.52 -5.15
N ALA A 27 10.78 -6.68 -5.75
CA ALA A 27 12.13 -7.05 -6.18
C ALA A 27 12.73 -6.08 -7.21
N THR A 28 11.89 -5.33 -7.94
CA THR A 28 12.31 -4.35 -8.96
C THR A 28 12.55 -2.95 -8.38
N GLY A 29 12.44 -2.78 -7.06
CA GLY A 29 12.77 -1.54 -6.37
C GLY A 29 11.59 -0.59 -6.14
N TRP A 30 10.38 -0.95 -6.57
CA TRP A 30 9.17 -0.21 -6.21
C TRP A 30 8.85 -0.40 -4.72
N ALA A 31 8.29 0.63 -4.08
CA ALA A 31 7.74 0.53 -2.73
C ALA A 31 6.38 1.23 -2.62
N TRP A 32 5.52 0.71 -1.73
CA TRP A 32 4.22 1.28 -1.40
C TRP A 32 4.17 1.53 0.09
N LEU A 33 4.00 2.78 0.49
CA LEU A 33 3.98 3.22 1.88
C LEU A 33 2.56 3.71 2.20
N ALA A 34 1.74 2.84 2.78
CA ALA A 34 0.38 3.18 3.15
C ALA A 34 0.36 4.08 4.38
N THR A 35 -0.39 5.17 4.30
CA THR A 35 -0.56 6.12 5.41
C THR A 35 -1.98 6.16 5.96
N GLU A 36 -2.94 5.64 5.19
CA GLU A 36 -4.35 5.62 5.56
C GLU A 36 -5.05 4.39 4.96
N VAL A 37 -6.03 3.84 5.69
CA VAL A 37 -7.02 2.92 5.13
C VAL A 37 -8.11 3.75 4.48
N SER A 38 -8.15 3.78 3.15
CA SER A 38 -9.15 4.53 2.40
C SER A 38 -10.48 3.79 2.31
N GLU A 39 -10.44 2.46 2.15
CA GLU A 39 -11.64 1.65 1.97
C GLU A 39 -11.37 0.22 2.45
N ILE A 40 -12.39 -0.43 3.01
CA ILE A 40 -12.37 -1.87 3.30
C ILE A 40 -13.43 -2.48 2.40
N ARG A 41 -13.00 -3.33 1.47
CA ARG A 41 -13.90 -4.02 0.54
C ARG A 41 -14.09 -5.47 0.95
N ARG A 42 -15.33 -5.91 1.08
CA ARG A 42 -15.68 -7.29 1.41
C ARG A 42 -16.61 -7.89 0.39
N ILE A 43 -16.40 -9.15 0.07
CA ILE A 43 -17.21 -9.91 -0.88
C ILE A 43 -18.68 -9.94 -0.43
N GLU A 44 -18.91 -10.00 0.88
CA GLU A 44 -20.24 -10.16 1.49
C GLU A 44 -21.04 -8.87 1.71
N ASP A 45 -20.46 -7.69 1.47
CA ASP A 45 -21.17 -6.41 1.62
C ASP A 45 -21.32 -5.66 0.29
N GLU A 46 -21.88 -4.45 0.34
CA GLU A 46 -22.21 -3.64 -0.84
C GLU A 46 -20.99 -3.22 -1.68
N THR A 47 -19.78 -3.34 -1.12
CA THR A 47 -18.54 -3.05 -1.85
C THR A 47 -18.13 -4.16 -2.81
N GLY A 48 -18.59 -5.41 -2.57
CA GLY A 48 -18.37 -6.56 -3.45
C GLY A 48 -16.93 -7.10 -3.52
N GLY A 49 -16.02 -6.60 -2.69
CA GLY A 49 -14.59 -6.94 -2.76
C GLY A 49 -13.88 -6.30 -3.95
N SER A 50 -12.59 -6.62 -4.12
CA SER A 50 -11.82 -6.28 -5.34
C SER A 50 -11.74 -7.50 -6.26
N ILE A 51 -11.68 -7.28 -7.58
CA ILE A 51 -11.45 -8.36 -8.54
C ILE A 51 -9.94 -8.61 -8.66
N ILE A 52 -9.48 -9.72 -8.10
CA ILE A 52 -8.08 -10.13 -8.07
C ILE A 52 -7.96 -11.47 -8.82
N ASN A 53 -7.08 -11.54 -9.82
CA ASN A 53 -6.93 -12.73 -10.68
C ASN A 53 -8.27 -13.29 -11.22
N GLY A 54 -9.20 -12.39 -11.56
CA GLY A 54 -10.53 -12.72 -12.10
C GLY A 54 -11.54 -13.23 -11.08
N LYS A 55 -11.27 -13.14 -9.77
CA LYS A 55 -12.19 -13.54 -8.69
C LYS A 55 -12.39 -12.40 -7.69
N PRO A 56 -13.58 -12.27 -7.08
CA PRO A 56 -13.79 -11.32 -6.00
C PRO A 56 -13.03 -11.77 -4.74
N GLU A 57 -12.28 -10.86 -4.14
CA GLU A 57 -11.53 -11.07 -2.91
C GLU A 57 -11.72 -9.91 -1.92
N ASN A 58 -11.68 -10.21 -0.62
CA ASN A 58 -11.65 -9.18 0.41
C ASN A 58 -10.35 -8.37 0.28
N ASP A 59 -10.47 -7.05 0.39
CA ASP A 59 -9.37 -6.13 0.12
C ASP A 59 -9.41 -4.93 1.06
N ILE A 60 -8.24 -4.35 1.29
CA ILE A 60 -8.08 -3.06 1.95
C ILE A 60 -7.42 -2.14 0.94
N ILE A 61 -8.14 -1.09 0.56
CA ILE A 61 -7.60 -0.04 -0.28
C ILE A 61 -6.90 0.97 0.62
N TYR A 62 -5.62 1.16 0.37
CA TYR A 62 -4.80 2.13 1.08
C TYR A 62 -4.64 3.39 0.25
N TYR A 63 -4.50 4.52 0.93
CA TYR A 63 -3.91 5.73 0.36
C TYR A 63 -2.50 5.89 0.92
N GLY A 64 -1.56 6.30 0.08
CA GLY A 64 -0.18 6.47 0.49
C GLY A 64 0.76 6.85 -0.64
N LEU A 65 2.05 6.77 -0.35
CA LEU A 65 3.12 7.11 -1.29
C LEU A 65 3.62 5.86 -2.03
N VAL A 66 3.68 5.93 -3.35
CA VAL A 66 4.27 4.95 -4.24
C VAL A 66 5.62 5.48 -4.72
N LEU A 67 6.68 4.73 -4.43
CA LEU A 67 8.04 5.01 -4.84
C LEU A 67 8.40 4.07 -6.00
N GLY A 68 8.22 4.53 -7.23
CA GLY A 68 8.55 3.78 -8.45
C GLY A 68 9.58 4.51 -9.32
N SER A 69 9.28 4.64 -10.62
CA SER A 69 10.06 5.52 -11.52
C SER A 69 9.92 7.00 -11.16
N THR A 70 8.78 7.36 -10.58
CA THR A 70 8.45 8.66 -10.03
C THR A 70 7.75 8.46 -8.70
N GLU A 71 7.84 9.46 -7.83
CA GLU A 71 7.10 9.48 -6.58
C GLU A 71 5.66 9.92 -6.87
N GLU A 72 4.69 9.17 -6.38
CA GLU A 72 3.26 9.44 -6.60
C GLU A 72 2.45 9.11 -5.35
N TRP A 73 1.58 10.02 -4.96
CA TRP A 73 0.58 9.78 -3.93
C TRP A 73 -0.71 9.27 -4.55
N GLY A 74 -1.24 8.16 -4.05
CA GLY A 74 -2.43 7.55 -4.64
C GLY A 74 -2.97 6.36 -3.88
N TYR A 75 -4.01 5.76 -4.46
CA TYR A 75 -4.68 4.59 -3.92
C TYR A 75 -4.09 3.30 -4.48
N PHE A 76 -3.96 2.27 -3.65
CA PHE A 76 -3.50 0.95 -4.08
C PHE A 76 -4.14 -0.17 -3.25
N SER A 77 -4.29 -1.34 -3.88
CA SER A 77 -4.85 -2.54 -3.27
C SER A 77 -3.81 -3.25 -2.40
N GLY A 78 -4.10 -3.39 -1.11
CA GLY A 78 -3.28 -4.21 -0.22
C GLY A 78 -3.34 -5.70 -0.57
N ARG A 79 -4.49 -6.17 -1.08
CA ARG A 79 -4.64 -7.57 -1.47
C ARG A 79 -3.83 -7.90 -2.72
N GLU A 80 -3.84 -7.04 -3.73
CA GLU A 80 -3.07 -7.23 -4.96
C GLU A 80 -1.56 -7.29 -4.66
N LEU A 81 -1.06 -6.35 -3.87
CA LEU A 81 0.35 -6.36 -3.42
C LEU A 81 0.69 -7.58 -2.56
N GLY A 82 -0.28 -8.12 -1.81
CA GLY A 82 -0.07 -9.28 -0.95
C GLY A 82 -0.04 -10.62 -1.66
N ILE A 83 -0.47 -10.69 -2.93
CA ILE A 83 -0.46 -11.93 -3.72
C ILE A 83 0.55 -11.90 -4.88
N ASP A 84 1.12 -10.73 -5.18
CA ASP A 84 2.19 -10.60 -6.17
C ASP A 84 3.47 -11.25 -5.64
N GLU A 85 3.93 -12.32 -6.30
CA GLU A 85 5.13 -13.08 -5.92
C GLU A 85 6.41 -12.24 -5.92
N GLY A 86 6.41 -11.11 -6.64
CA GLY A 86 7.52 -10.16 -6.70
C GLY A 86 7.47 -9.08 -5.63
N VAL A 87 6.44 -9.07 -4.77
CA VAL A 87 6.21 -8.04 -3.75
C VAL A 87 6.20 -8.66 -2.34
N GLU A 88 7.00 -8.08 -1.45
CA GLU A 88 7.09 -8.47 -0.05
C GLU A 88 6.44 -7.42 0.84
N LYS A 89 5.62 -7.86 1.80
CA LYS A 89 5.12 -6.99 2.87
C LYS A 89 6.21 -6.83 3.94
N ILE A 90 6.54 -5.58 4.27
CA ILE A 90 7.61 -5.25 5.22
C ILE A 90 7.09 -5.25 6.67
N PHE A 91 5.94 -4.62 6.91
CA PHE A 91 5.21 -4.59 8.18
C PHE A 91 3.75 -4.19 7.94
#